data_AF-A0A958HVH3-F1
#
_entry.id   AF-A0A958HVH3-F1
#
_cell.length_a   1.000
_cell.length_b   1.000
_cell.length_c   1.000
_cell.angle_alpha   90.00
_cell.angle_beta   90.00
_cell.angle_gamma   90.00
#
_symmetry.space_group_name_H-M   'P 1'
#
loop_
_entity.id
_entity.type
_entity.pdbx_description
1 polymer ?
#
loop_
_entity_poly.entity_id
_entity_poly.type
_entity_poly.pdbx_seq_one_letter_code
_entity_poly.pdbx_strand_id
1 'polypeptide(L)'
;MLLLIACSRNSEHDAASPGFVDNRLCIDCHPAQYEQWRGSHHDLAMQPANETTVLGNFADAVYGDGRMEALFYRREGRYFVKTEDAG
;
A
#
# COMPACT_ATOMS: atom_id res chain seq x y z
N MET A 1 -29.56 -27.76 39.20
CA MET A 1 -30.20 -26.85 38.22
C MET A 1 -30.48 -25.53 38.92
N LEU A 2 -29.57 -24.57 38.79
CA LEU A 2 -29.87 -23.15 38.97
C LEU A 2 -28.83 -22.39 38.14
N LEU A 3 -29.29 -21.88 37.00
CA LEU A 3 -28.57 -21.00 36.09
C LEU A 3 -28.27 -19.70 36.83
N LEU A 4 -26.99 -19.33 37.00
CA LEU A 4 -26.61 -17.95 37.28
C LEU A 4 -25.94 -17.40 36.02
N ILE A 5 -26.70 -16.55 35.38
CA ILE A 5 -26.42 -15.83 34.15
C ILE A 5 -25.10 -15.09 34.30
N ALA A 6 -24.10 -15.46 33.50
CA ALA A 6 -22.91 -14.65 33.34
C ALA A 6 -23.36 -13.29 32.79
N CYS A 7 -23.09 -12.20 33.52
CA CYS A 7 -23.24 -10.85 32.99
C CYS A 7 -22.43 -10.77 31.69
N SER A 8 -23.12 -10.68 30.57
CA SER A 8 -22.53 -10.36 29.28
C SER A 8 -21.86 -9.00 29.45
N ARG A 9 -20.52 -8.97 29.39
CA ARG A 9 -19.83 -7.72 29.10
C ARG A 9 -20.25 -7.37 27.69
N ASN A 10 -21.12 -6.38 27.54
CA ASN A 10 -21.17 -5.64 26.29
C ASN A 10 -19.75 -5.10 26.10
N SER A 11 -19.02 -5.66 25.15
CA SER A 11 -17.81 -5.01 24.66
C SER A 11 -18.26 -3.66 24.14
N GLU A 12 -18.02 -2.63 24.94
CA GLU A 12 -18.02 -1.25 24.47
C GLU A 12 -17.02 -1.25 23.31
N HIS A 13 -17.55 -1.22 22.08
CA HIS A 13 -16.75 -0.90 20.91
C HIS A 13 -16.32 0.54 21.13
N ASP A 14 -15.18 0.69 21.79
CA ASP A 14 -14.39 1.90 21.72
C ASP A 14 -14.21 2.15 20.22
N ALA A 15 -14.92 3.15 19.71
CA ALA A 15 -14.97 3.46 18.30
C ALA A 15 -13.59 4.02 17.95
N ALA A 16 -12.66 3.10 17.69
CA ALA A 16 -11.36 3.41 17.12
C ALA A 16 -11.62 4.35 15.93
N SER A 17 -10.93 5.49 15.93
CA SER A 17 -10.89 6.41 14.79
C SER A 17 -10.81 5.59 13.51
N PRO A 18 -11.62 5.87 12.46
CA PRO A 18 -11.64 5.05 11.25
C PRO A 18 -10.23 5.02 10.66
N GLY A 19 -9.54 3.91 10.91
CA GLY A 19 -8.19 3.65 10.45
C GLY A 19 -8.20 2.93 9.12
N PHE A 20 -7.03 2.86 8.47
CA PHE A 20 -6.84 1.96 7.35
C PHE A 20 -6.77 0.52 7.86
N VAL A 21 -7.55 -0.35 7.25
CA VAL A 21 -7.52 -1.79 7.51
C VAL A 21 -6.88 -2.53 6.35
N ASP A 22 -6.38 -3.74 6.62
CA ASP A 22 -5.84 -4.62 5.60
C ASP A 22 -6.95 -5.03 4.60
N ASN A 23 -6.62 -5.00 3.31
CA ASN A 23 -7.55 -5.34 2.24
C ASN A 23 -8.08 -6.79 2.30
N ARG A 24 -7.37 -7.69 3.00
CA ARG A 24 -7.79 -9.08 3.19
C ARG A 24 -9.09 -9.19 3.96
N LEU A 25 -9.39 -8.23 4.84
CA LEU A 25 -10.66 -8.20 5.57
C LEU A 25 -11.87 -7.94 4.65
N CYS A 26 -11.63 -7.41 3.46
CA CYS A 26 -12.67 -7.09 2.49
C CYS A 26 -13.05 -8.30 1.61
N ILE A 27 -12.20 -9.33 1.51
CA ILE A 27 -12.30 -10.39 0.49
C ILE A 27 -13.56 -11.24 0.68
N ASP A 28 -13.90 -11.60 1.91
CA ASP A 28 -15.04 -12.48 2.20
C ASP A 28 -16.38 -11.87 1.74
N CYS A 29 -16.51 -10.54 1.84
CA CYS A 29 -17.70 -9.81 1.40
C CYS A 29 -17.62 -9.30 -0.05
N HIS A 30 -16.41 -9.04 -0.56
CA HIS A 30 -16.17 -8.41 -1.87
C HIS A 30 -15.22 -9.23 -2.77
N PRO A 31 -15.51 -10.51 -3.05
CA PRO A 31 -14.60 -11.37 -3.81
C PRO A 31 -14.46 -10.91 -5.28
N ALA A 32 -15.54 -10.46 -5.91
CA ALA A 32 -15.50 -10.03 -7.32
C ALA A 32 -14.64 -8.78 -7.54
N GLN A 33 -14.65 -7.84 -6.58
CA GLN A 33 -13.80 -6.65 -6.59
C GLN A 33 -12.35 -7.00 -6.30
N TYR A 34 -12.13 -7.92 -5.35
CA TYR A 34 -10.79 -8.40 -5.04
C TYR A 34 -10.11 -9.03 -6.28
N GLU A 35 -10.83 -9.89 -7.01
CA GLU A 35 -10.29 -10.52 -8.22
C GLU A 35 -9.97 -9.52 -9.33
N GLN A 36 -10.74 -8.43 -9.45
CA GLN A 36 -10.44 -7.36 -10.42
C GLN A 36 -9.27 -6.48 -9.97
N TRP A 37 -9.09 -6.32 -8.66
CA TRP A 37 -8.06 -5.48 -8.08
C TRP A 37 -6.69 -6.18 -8.02
N ARG A 38 -6.67 -7.48 -7.69
CA ARG A 38 -5.44 -8.28 -7.55
C ARG A 38 -4.64 -8.26 -8.85
N GLY A 39 -3.36 -7.94 -8.76
CA GLY A 39 -2.45 -7.84 -9.91
C GLY A 39 -2.63 -6.58 -10.77
N SER A 40 -3.56 -5.69 -10.43
CA SER A 40 -3.68 -4.38 -11.08
C SER A 40 -2.51 -3.46 -10.72
N HIS A 41 -2.32 -2.37 -11.47
CA HIS A 41 -1.33 -1.35 -11.12
C HIS A 41 -1.54 -0.78 -9.70
N HIS A 42 -2.78 -0.72 -9.20
CA HIS A 42 -3.06 -0.24 -7.85
C HIS A 42 -2.59 -1.22 -6.77
N ASP A 43 -2.72 -2.53 -6.99
CA ASP A 43 -2.18 -3.56 -6.10
C ASP A 43 -0.65 -3.51 -6.07
N LEU A 44 -0.04 -3.29 -7.23
CA LEU A 44 1.42 -3.27 -7.38
C LEU A 44 2.08 -1.95 -6.93
N ALA A 45 1.33 -0.84 -6.82
CA ALA A 45 1.87 0.51 -6.67
C ALA A 45 2.74 0.72 -5.42
N MET A 46 2.49 -0.04 -4.34
CA MET A 46 3.17 0.10 -3.06
C MET A 46 4.02 -1.12 -2.68
N GLN A 47 4.42 -1.93 -3.67
CA GLN A 47 5.33 -3.05 -3.42
C GLN A 47 6.65 -2.56 -2.81
N PRO A 48 7.30 -3.38 -1.93
CA PRO A 48 8.59 -3.02 -1.37
C PRO A 48 9.59 -2.78 -2.50
N ALA A 49 10.33 -1.67 -2.49
CA ALA A 49 11.31 -1.37 -3.54
C ALA A 49 12.58 -2.24 -3.38
N ASN A 50 12.64 -3.36 -4.10
CA ASN A 50 13.76 -4.30 -4.08
C ASN A 50 14.06 -4.84 -5.50
N GLU A 51 15.06 -5.71 -5.63
CA GLU A 51 15.56 -6.20 -6.92
C GLU A 51 14.55 -7.03 -7.73
N THR A 52 13.49 -7.57 -7.10
CA THR A 52 12.46 -8.36 -7.80
C THR A 52 11.22 -7.55 -8.17
N THR A 53 11.02 -6.39 -7.57
CA THR A 53 9.82 -5.55 -7.74
C THR A 53 10.10 -4.22 -8.43
N VAL A 54 11.35 -3.75 -8.41
CA VAL A 54 11.75 -2.54 -9.15
C VAL A 54 12.05 -2.91 -10.60
N LEU A 55 11.17 -2.46 -11.50
CA LEU A 55 11.27 -2.72 -12.95
C LEU A 55 12.00 -1.61 -13.72
N GLY A 56 12.16 -0.43 -13.12
CA GLY A 56 12.80 0.73 -13.74
C GLY A 56 14.34 0.67 -13.72
N ASN A 57 14.98 1.45 -14.59
CA ASN A 57 16.42 1.62 -14.56
C ASN A 57 16.82 2.66 -13.49
N PHE A 58 17.56 2.22 -12.47
CA PHE A 58 18.12 3.09 -11.41
C PHE A 58 19.65 3.20 -11.49
N ALA A 59 20.24 2.95 -12.67
CA ALA A 59 21.63 3.24 -12.99
C ALA A 59 21.76 4.66 -13.57
N ASP A 60 21.38 5.66 -12.77
CA ASP A 60 21.43 7.09 -13.09
C ASP A 60 20.63 7.48 -14.35
N ALA A 61 19.44 6.89 -14.50
CA ALA A 61 18.56 7.20 -15.62
C ALA A 61 17.85 8.56 -15.41
N VAL A 62 17.74 9.35 -16.47
CA VAL A 62 17.05 10.64 -16.47
C VAL A 62 15.81 10.55 -17.36
N TYR A 63 14.67 11.00 -16.84
CA TYR A 63 13.41 11.16 -17.57
C TYR A 63 12.91 12.59 -17.44
N GLY A 64 12.40 13.18 -18.52
CA GLY A 64 11.78 14.50 -18.48
C GLY A 64 10.99 14.81 -19.75
N ASP A 65 10.04 15.73 -19.64
CA ASP A 65 9.14 16.15 -20.73
C ASP A 65 9.12 17.67 -20.97
N GLY A 66 10.16 18.37 -20.51
CA GLY A 66 10.29 19.82 -20.59
C GLY A 66 9.57 20.59 -19.47
N ARG A 67 8.75 19.91 -18.65
CA ARG A 67 8.09 20.50 -17.46
C ARG A 67 8.67 19.99 -16.15
N MET A 68 9.32 18.85 -16.18
CA MET A 68 9.96 18.20 -15.03
C MET A 68 11.15 17.37 -15.49
N GLU A 69 12.12 17.18 -14.60
CA GLU A 69 13.17 16.19 -14.73
C GLU A 69 13.20 15.26 -13.50
N ALA A 70 13.41 13.97 -13.73
CA ALA A 70 13.54 12.96 -12.70
C ALA A 70 14.81 12.13 -12.92
N LEU A 71 15.65 12.08 -11.90
CA LEU A 71 16.82 11.20 -11.81
C LEU A 71 16.51 9.98 -10.95
N PHE A 72 16.69 8.80 -11.54
CA PHE A 72 16.49 7.50 -10.90
C PHE A 72 17.85 6.89 -10.56
N TYR A 73 18.14 6.71 -9.26
CA TYR A 73 19.47 6.32 -8.79
C TYR A 73 19.43 5.42 -7.55
N ARG A 74 20.53 4.70 -7.30
CA ARG A 74 20.73 3.90 -6.07
C ARG A 74 21.65 4.62 -5.09
N ARG A 75 21.34 4.53 -3.80
CA ARG A 75 22.23 4.98 -2.71
C ARG A 75 22.11 3.99 -1.56
N GLU A 76 23.25 3.48 -1.08
CA GLU A 76 23.31 2.52 0.04
C GLU A 76 22.38 1.30 -0.17
N GLY A 77 22.34 0.78 -1.40
CA GLY A 77 21.49 -0.37 -1.77
C GLY A 77 20.00 -0.06 -1.95
N ARG A 78 19.56 1.18 -1.69
CA ARG A 78 18.16 1.61 -1.80
C ARG A 78 17.90 2.40 -3.08
N TYR A 79 16.65 2.40 -3.51
CA TYR A 79 16.17 3.07 -4.73
C TYR A 79 15.62 4.46 -4.41
N PHE A 80 16.05 5.47 -5.16
CA PHE A 80 15.62 6.86 -5.00
C PHE A 80 15.25 7.49 -6.34
N VAL A 81 14.27 8.40 -6.29
CA VAL A 81 13.95 9.29 -7.40
C VAL A 81 14.13 10.72 -6.89
N LYS A 82 14.94 11.51 -7.59
CA LYS A 82 15.02 12.96 -7.38
C LYS A 82 14.19 13.61 -8.46
N THR A 83 13.13 14.31 -8.08
CA THR A 83 12.31 15.11 -8.99
C THR A 83 12.66 16.58 -8.82
N GLU A 84 12.88 17.29 -9.92
CA GLU A 84 12.99 18.74 -9.95
C GLU A 84 11.83 19.30 -10.77
N ASP A 85 11.08 20.21 -10.16
CA ASP A 85 10.03 20.96 -10.83
C ASP A 85 10.67 22.11 -11.59
N ALA A 86 10.27 22.34 -12.85
CA ALA A 86 10.75 23.46 -13.64
C ALA A 86 10.05 24.77 -13.25
N GLY A 87 10.14 25.20 -11.98
CA GLY A 87 9.78 26.56 -11.50
C GLY A 87 8.33 26.99 -11.67
#